data_AF-A0A965VNS7-F1
#
_entry.id   AF-A0A965VNS7-F1
#
_cell.length_a   1.000
_cell.length_b   1.000
_cell.length_c   1.000
_cell.angle_alpha   90.00
_cell.angle_beta   90.00
_cell.angle_gamma   90.00
#
_symmetry.space_group_name_H-M   'P 1'
#
loop_
_entity.id
_entity.type
_entity.pdbx_description
1 polymer ?
#
loop_
_entity_poly.entity_id
_entity_poly.type
_entity_poly.pdbx_seq_one_letter_code
_entity_poly.pdbx_strand_id
1 'polypeptide(L)' 'KHYFKFKNTGTQALVIAKAVASCGCTVPSFPKYPIAPGQSDSILLEFDSHNRIGQNHKNVLIYSNHEGGSLSIGFNVLIK' A
#
# COMPACT_ATOMS: atom_id res chain seq x y z
N LYS A 1 7.87 3.74 -9.10
CA LYS A 1 7.48 4.05 -7.70
C LYS A 1 6.13 4.74 -7.71
N HIS A 2 5.24 4.45 -6.77
CA HIS A 2 3.94 5.11 -6.65
C HIS A 2 3.58 5.28 -5.17
N TYR A 3 3.09 6.44 -4.76
CA TYR A 3 2.71 6.74 -3.38
C TYR A 3 1.19 6.79 -3.24
N PHE A 4 0.65 5.91 -2.40
CA PHE A 4 -0.74 5.96 -1.95
C PHE A 4 -0.84 6.77 -0.67
N LYS A 5 -1.40 7.98 -0.75
CA LYS A 5 -1.69 8.79 0.43
C LYS A 5 -2.98 8.32 1.07
N PHE A 6 -3.02 8.27 2.39
CA PHE A 6 -4.19 7.92 3.18
C PHE A 6 -4.31 8.85 4.38
N LYS A 7 -5.51 8.88 4.98
CA LYS A 7 -5.79 9.62 6.21
C LYS A 7 -6.42 8.66 7.22
N ASN A 8 -5.99 8.72 8.47
CA ASN A 8 -6.68 8.03 9.54
C ASN A 8 -7.96 8.81 9.88
N THR A 9 -9.11 8.31 9.44
CA THR A 9 -10.43 8.89 9.74
C THR A 9 -11.08 8.28 10.97
N GLY A 10 -10.41 7.34 11.65
CA GLY A 10 -10.89 6.73 12.88
C GLY A 10 -10.65 7.61 14.11
N THR A 11 -11.05 7.09 15.27
CA THR A 11 -10.93 7.76 16.58
C THR A 11 -9.71 7.31 17.37
N GLN A 12 -9.01 6.26 16.93
CA GLN A 12 -7.80 5.70 17.55
C GLN A 12 -6.61 5.80 16.60
N ALA A 13 -5.40 5.63 17.14
CA ALA A 13 -4.19 5.58 16.33
C ALA A 13 -4.23 4.36 15.39
N LEU A 14 -4.03 4.59 14.09
CA LEU A 14 -3.97 3.57 13.07
C LEU A 14 -2.57 2.96 13.05
N VAL A 15 -2.48 1.65 13.15
CA VAL A 15 -1.23 0.89 13.08
C VAL A 15 -1.32 -0.09 11.91
N ILE A 16 -0.38 0.04 10.97
CA ILE A 16 -0.26 -0.91 9.85
C ILE A 16 0.65 -2.05 10.30
N ALA A 17 0.09 -3.26 10.35
CA ALA A 17 0.80 -4.46 10.79
C ALA A 17 1.65 -5.06 9.66
N LYS A 18 1.06 -5.19 8.46
CA LYS A 18 1.72 -5.79 7.30
C LYS A 18 1.15 -5.27 5.99
N ALA A 19 2.00 -5.26 4.96
CA ALA A 19 1.62 -4.99 3.57
C ALA A 19 2.18 -6.13 2.71
N VAL A 20 1.30 -6.81 1.96
CA VAL A 20 1.64 -8.01 1.20
C VAL A 20 1.27 -7.80 -0.26
N ALA A 21 2.26 -7.81 -1.15
CA ALA A 21 2.02 -7.78 -2.59
C ALA A 21 1.63 -9.16 -3.12
N SER A 22 0.78 -9.20 -4.16
CA SER A 22 0.37 -10.45 -4.81
C SER A 22 1.48 -11.12 -5.62
N CYS A 23 2.48 -10.36 -6.06
CA CYS A 23 3.68 -10.85 -6.72
C CYS A 23 4.91 -10.36 -5.94
N GLY A 24 6.01 -11.11 -5.96
CA GLY A 24 7.31 -10.68 -5.43
C GLY A 24 7.95 -9.50 -6.18
N CYS A 25 7.17 -8.90 -7.09
CA CYS A 25 7.60 -7.90 -8.03
C CYS A 25 7.20 -6.47 -7.69
N THR A 26 6.44 -6.34 -6.62
CA THR A 26 6.06 -5.08 -6.00
C THR A 26 6.50 -5.15 -4.54
N VAL A 27 7.31 -4.19 -4.11
CA VAL A 27 7.76 -4.05 -2.73
C VAL A 27 6.98 -2.91 -2.09
N PRO A 28 6.12 -3.18 -1.08
CA PRO A 28 5.47 -2.13 -0.33
C PRO A 28 6.36 -1.63 0.81
N SER A 29 6.42 -0.31 0.98
CA SER A 29 6.98 0.36 2.15
C SER A 29 5.90 1.21 2.80
N PHE A 30 5.79 1.11 4.13
CA PHE A 30 4.70 1.71 4.90
C PHE A 30 5.21 2.19 6.27
N PRO A 31 4.50 3.16 6.90
CA PRO A 31 4.87 3.68 8.21
C PRO A 31 4.87 2.58 9.27
N LYS A 32 5.93 2.54 10.09
CA LYS A 32 6.08 1.59 11.22
C LYS A 32 5.67 2.19 12.56
N TYR A 33 5.23 3.44 12.55
CA TYR A 33 4.73 4.15 13.73
C TYR A 33 3.20 4.29 13.67
N PRO A 34 2.54 4.49 14.82
CA PRO A 34 1.11 4.77 14.85
C PRO A 34 0.77 6.12 14.21
N ILE A 35 -0.28 6.16 13.37
CA ILE A 35 -0.81 7.37 12.72
C ILE A 35 -2.01 7.87 13.53
N ALA A 36 -1.88 9.05 14.15
CA ALA A 36 -2.92 9.61 15.01
C ALA A 36 -4.24 9.91 14.25
N PRO A 37 -5.39 10.00 14.95
CA PRO A 37 -6.66 10.43 14.35
C PRO A 37 -6.53 11.74 13.57
N GLY A 38 -7.06 11.77 12.36
CA GLY A 38 -7.03 12.93 11.47
C GLY A 38 -5.68 13.16 10.76
N GLN A 39 -4.62 12.42 11.09
CA GLN A 39 -3.34 12.53 10.40
C GLN A 39 -3.34 11.75 9.08
N SER A 40 -2.52 12.24 8.15
CA SER A 40 -2.31 11.63 6.84
C SER A 40 -0.90 11.09 6.73
N ASP A 41 -0.74 10.00 6.00
CA ASP A 41 0.56 9.41 5.67
C ASP A 41 0.48 8.73 4.29
N SER A 42 1.50 7.99 3.90
CA SER A 42 1.55 7.31 2.61
C SER A 42 2.18 5.92 2.66
N ILE A 43 1.77 5.09 1.70
CA ILE A 43 2.36 3.79 1.40
C ILE A 43 3.05 3.91 0.04
N LEU A 44 4.34 3.60 0.00
CA LEU A 44 5.12 3.56 -1.22
C LEU A 44 5.07 2.15 -1.82
N LEU A 45 4.70 2.04 -3.08
CA LEU A 45 4.81 0.82 -3.87
C LEU A 45 5.93 0.96 -4.90
N GLU A 46 6.93 0.10 -4.80
CA GLU A 46 8.03 0.00 -5.75
C GLU A 46 7.85 -1.24 -6.62
N PHE A 47 7.57 -1.00 -7.90
CA PHE A 47 7.40 -2.06 -8.89
C PHE A 47 8.69 -2.26 -9.67
N ASP A 48 9.18 -3.49 -9.68
CA ASP A 48 10.34 -3.87 -10.48
C ASP A 48 9.90 -4.22 -11.90
N SER A 49 10.10 -3.35 -12.88
CA SER A 49 9.67 -3.56 -14.27
C SER A 49 10.52 -4.54 -15.08
N HIS A 50 11.61 -5.09 -14.55
CA HIS A 50 12.51 -5.94 -15.34
C HIS A 50 11.77 -7.16 -15.93
N ASN A 51 12.03 -7.43 -17.22
CA ASN A 51 11.43 -8.52 -17.99
C ASN A 51 9.88 -8.52 -18.03
N ARG A 52 9.26 -7.33 -17.93
CA ARG A 52 7.82 -7.17 -18.10
C ARG A 52 7.51 -6.18 -19.20
N ILE A 53 6.47 -6.48 -19.99
CA ILE A 53 6.03 -5.67 -21.11
C ILE A 53 4.50 -5.57 -21.04
N GLY A 54 3.94 -4.47 -21.55
CA GLY A 54 2.50 -4.28 -21.64
C GLY A 54 1.85 -3.87 -20.32
N GLN A 55 0.54 -4.10 -20.23
CA GLN A 55 -0.26 -3.72 -19.07
C GLN A 55 -0.02 -4.66 -17.90
N ASN A 56 0.31 -4.07 -16.75
CA ASN A 56 0.57 -4.77 -15.52
C ASN A 56 -0.35 -4.22 -14.44
N HIS A 57 -1.27 -5.07 -13.99
CA HIS A 57 -2.15 -4.80 -12.85
C HIS A 57 -1.52 -5.40 -11.60
N LYS A 58 -1.36 -4.59 -10.55
CA LYS A 58 -0.72 -5.02 -9.30
C LYS A 58 -1.58 -4.62 -8.13
N ASN A 59 -1.66 -5.49 -7.13
CA ASN A 59 -2.40 -5.28 -5.90
C ASN A 59 -1.55 -5.61 -4.67
N VAL A 60 -1.82 -4.88 -3.59
CA VAL A 60 -1.18 -5.03 -2.29
C VAL A 60 -2.26 -5.04 -1.22
N LEU A 61 -2.25 -6.07 -0.38
CA LEU A 61 -3.11 -6.19 0.79
C LEU A 61 -2.43 -5.54 2.00
N ILE A 62 -3.08 -4.53 2.56
CA ILE A 62 -2.66 -3.79 3.75
C ILE A 62 -3.50 -4.29 4.92
N TYR A 63 -2.83 -4.72 5.98
CA TYR A 63 -3.48 -5.15 7.21
C TYR A 63 -3.17 -4.15 8.31
N SER A 64 -4.21 -3.72 9.00
CA SER A 64 -4.11 -2.75 10.09
C SER A 64 -5.13 -3.04 11.16
N ASN A 65 -5.08 -2.31 12.27
CA ASN A 65 -6.05 -2.37 13.35
C ASN A 65 -7.38 -1.64 13.04
N HIS A 66 -7.65 -1.27 11.79
CA HIS A 66 -8.96 -0.70 11.42
C HIS A 66 -10.04 -1.80 11.40
N GLU A 67 -11.30 -1.41 11.62
CA GLU A 67 -12.44 -2.36 11.74
C GLU A 67 -12.63 -3.26 10.51
N GLY A 68 -12.21 -2.81 9.32
CA GLY A 68 -12.27 -3.59 8.07
C GLY A 68 -11.18 -4.67 7.94
N GLY A 69 -10.24 -4.77 8.89
CA GLY A 69 -9.17 -5.76 8.95
C GLY A 69 -8.08 -5.60 7.88
N SER A 70 -8.44 -5.75 6.60
CA SER A 70 -7.50 -5.59 5.47
C SER A 70 -8.09 -4.78 4.31
N LEU A 71 -7.26 -3.93 3.73
CA LEU A 71 -7.57 -3.11 2.56
C LEU A 71 -6.71 -3.54 1.37
N SER A 72 -7.31 -3.70 0.18
CA SER A 72 -6.57 -3.92 -1.06
C SER A 72 -6.36 -2.60 -1.79
N ILE A 73 -5.11 -2.23 -2.06
CA ILE A 73 -4.75 -1.11 -2.92
C ILE A 73 -4.12 -1.65 -4.20
N GLY A 74 -4.50 -1.09 -5.35
CA GLY A 74 -4.03 -1.55 -6.65
C GLY A 74 -3.58 -0.40 -7.55
N PHE A 75 -2.64 -0.69 -8.45
CA PHE A 75 -2.18 0.23 -9.48
C PHE A 75 -1.98 -0.48 -10.81
N ASN A 76 -2.08 0.30 -11.88
CA ASN A 76 -1.83 -0.14 -13.24
C ASN A 76 -0.56 0.54 -13.73
N VAL A 77 0.31 -0.22 -14.39
CA VAL A 77 1.49 0.31 -15.06
C VAL A 77 1.59 -0.27 -16.46
N LEU A 78 1.85 0.60 -17.44
CA LEU A 78 2.10 0.20 -18.81
C LEU A 78 3.60 0.32 -19.07
N ILE A 79 4.24 -0.82 -19.33
CA ILE A 79 5.65 -0.86 -19.75
C ILE A 79 5.67 -0.96 -21.27
N LYS A 80 6.43 -0.06 -21.90
CA LYS A 80 6.67 -0.06 -23.35
C LYS A 80 7.89 -0.89 -23.69
#